data_AF-A0AAU4JWD0-F1
#
_entry.id   AF-A0AAU4JWD0-F1
#
_cell.length_a   1.000
_cell.length_b   1.000
_cell.length_c   1.000
_cell.angle_alpha   90.00
_cell.angle_beta   90.00
_cell.angle_gamma   90.00
#
_symmetry.space_group_name_H-M   'P 1'
#
loop_
_entity.id
_entity.type
_entity.pdbx_description
1 polymer ?
#
loop_
_entity_poly.entity_id
_entity_poly.type
_entity_poly.pdbx_seq_one_letter_code
_entity_poly.pdbx_strand_id
1 'polypeptide(L)' 'MGPYEIGQRLNVSRSRFQQIAMRPSFPKPYQELRGMKVWLRADVEAWIAEHRPPRPTDGDEAE' A
#
# COMPACT_ATOMS: atom_id res chain seq x y z
N MET A 1 8.34 -4.46 4.89
CA MET A 1 7.22 -4.98 4.08
C MET A 1 7.68 -5.12 2.63
N GLY A 2 7.48 -6.28 2.05
CA GLY A 2 7.73 -6.54 0.64
C GLY A 2 6.52 -6.22 -0.26
N PRO A 3 6.70 -6.30 -1.59
CA PRO A 3 5.67 -5.98 -2.58
C PRO A 3 4.36 -6.76 -2.40
N TYR A 4 4.47 -8.03 -2.02
CA TYR A 4 3.33 -8.93 -1.86
C TYR A 4 2.46 -8.54 -0.66
N GLU A 5 3.09 -8.28 0.50
CA GLU A 5 2.39 -7.86 1.72
C GLU A 5 1.66 -6.53 1.51
N ILE A 6 2.29 -5.58 0.80
CA ILE A 6 1.68 -4.28 0.51
C ILE A 6 0.52 -4.44 -0.47
N GLY A 7 0.66 -5.30 -1.48
CA GLY A 7 -0.44 -5.62 -2.42
C GLY A 7 -1.68 -6.19 -1.69
N GLN A 8 -1.47 -7.09 -0.73
CA GLN A 8 -2.56 -7.62 0.10
C GLN A 8 -3.21 -6.51 0.95
N ARG A 9 -2.40 -5.66 1.61
CA ARG A 9 -2.87 -4.52 2.41
C ARG A 9 -3.75 -3.56 1.62
N LEU A 10 -3.35 -3.29 0.38
CA LEU A 10 -4.08 -2.41 -0.54
C LEU A 10 -5.26 -3.09 -1.22
N ASN A 11 -5.41 -4.42 -1.06
CA ASN A 11 -6.35 -5.26 -1.79
C ASN A 11 -6.26 -5.06 -3.31
N VAL A 12 -5.03 -5.07 -3.84
CA VAL A 12 -4.75 -4.90 -5.28
C VAL A 12 -3.88 -6.03 -5.82
N SER A 13 -3.96 -6.26 -7.13
CA SER A 13 -3.08 -7.21 -7.80
C SER A 13 -1.61 -6.76 -7.74
N ARG A 14 -0.68 -7.71 -7.89
CA ARG A 14 0.76 -7.42 -7.95
C ARG A 14 1.11 -6.41 -9.06
N SER A 15 0.49 -6.53 -10.23
CA SER A 15 0.69 -5.58 -11.35
C SER A 15 0.23 -4.17 -10.97
N ARG A 16 -0.93 -4.06 -10.30
CA ARG A 16 -1.43 -2.77 -9.82
C ARG A 16 -0.54 -2.17 -8.74
N PHE A 17 -0.01 -2.98 -7.82
CA PHE A 17 0.99 -2.51 -6.85
C PHE A 17 2.23 -1.93 -7.53
N GLN A 18 2.77 -2.58 -8.57
CA GLN A 18 3.94 -2.06 -9.29
C GLN A 18 3.68 -0.67 -9.89
N GLN A 19 2.50 -0.45 -10.48
CA GLN A 19 2.10 0.87 -10.97
C GLN A 19 2.01 1.92 -9.85
N ILE A 20 1.51 1.53 -8.67
CA ILE A 20 1.44 2.42 -7.51
C ILE A 20 2.84 2.76 -6.98
N ALA A 21 3.72 1.75 -6.89
CA ALA A 21 5.08 1.91 -6.39
C ALA A 21 5.97 2.81 -7.29
N MET A 22 5.58 3.03 -8.55
CA MET A 22 6.23 3.96 -9.46
C MET A 22 5.76 5.41 -9.29
N ARG A 23 4.70 5.66 -8.50
CA ARG A 23 4.17 7.02 -8.31
C ARG A 23 5.08 7.82 -7.38
N PRO A 24 5.29 9.12 -7.64
CA PRO A 24 6.11 9.97 -6.78
C PRO A 24 5.51 10.18 -5.38
N SER A 25 4.20 9.97 -5.22
CA SER A 25 3.54 10.05 -3.92
C SER A 25 3.73 8.80 -3.06
N PHE A 26 4.14 7.67 -3.64
CA PHE A 26 4.32 6.43 -2.89
C PHE A 26 5.66 6.46 -2.13
N PRO A 27 5.72 5.93 -0.90
CA PRO A 27 6.94 5.94 -0.10
C PRO A 27 8.12 5.28 -0.81
N LYS A 28 9.30 5.87 -0.59
CA LYS A 28 10.57 5.33 -1.10
C LYS A 28 10.87 3.99 -0.43
N PRO A 29 11.49 3.04 -1.16
CA PRO A 29 11.93 1.79 -0.56
C PRO A 29 12.98 2.08 0.52
N TYR A 30 12.83 1.42 1.67
CA TYR A 30 13.80 1.46 2.76
C TYR A 30 15.08 0.72 2.39
N GLN A 31 14.93 -0.44 1.73
CA GLN A 31 16.05 -1.25 1.28
C GLN A 31 15.76 -1.82 -0.10
N GLU A 32 16.75 -1.72 -0.99
CA GLU A 32 16.75 -2.42 -2.27
C GLU A 32 17.64 -3.67 -2.14
N LEU A 33 17.04 -4.84 -2.33
CA LEU A 33 17.72 -6.14 -2.38
C LEU A 33 17.85 -6.57 -3.85
N ARG A 34 18.76 -7.51 -4.14
CA ARG A 34 19.05 -7.98 -5.51
C ARG A 34 17.83 -8.44 -6.32
N GLY A 35 16.70 -8.78 -5.68
CA GLY A 35 15.46 -9.18 -6.36
C GLY A 35 14.17 -8.55 -5.84
N MET A 36 14.23 -7.69 -4.82
CA MET A 36 13.02 -7.06 -4.26
C MET A 36 13.33 -5.77 -3.53
N LYS A 37 12.31 -4.91 -3.44
CA LYS A 37 12.34 -3.71 -2.62
C LYS A 37 11.58 -3.97 -1.33
N VAL A 38 12.06 -3.39 -0.23
CA VAL A 38 11.44 -3.48 1.08
C VAL A 38 11.12 -2.06 1.54
N TRP A 39 9.91 -1.87 2.06
CA TRP A 39 9.45 -0.61 2.63
C TRP A 39 9.28 -0.73 4.14
N LEU A 40 9.43 0.40 4.84
CA LEU A 40 9.00 0.48 6.23
C LEU A 40 7.49 0.34 6.30
N ARG A 41 7.02 -0.44 7.28
CA ARG A 41 5.59 -0.60 7.54
C ARG A 41 4.96 0.76 7.85
N ALA A 42 5.60 1.57 8.70
CA ALA A 42 5.07 2.88 9.12
C ALA A 42 4.78 3.80 7.92
N ASP A 43 5.73 3.92 6.99
CA ASP A 43 5.56 4.79 5.81
C ASP A 43 4.43 4.32 4.90
N VAL A 44 4.30 3.00 4.72
CA VAL A 44 3.21 2.42 3.92
C VAL A 44 1.86 2.68 4.58
N GLU A 45 1.75 2.49 5.89
CA GLU A 45 0.50 2.74 6.61
C GLU A 45 0.11 4.21 6.62
N ALA A 46 1.08 5.12 6.82
CA ALA A 46 0.85 6.56 6.72
C ALA A 46 0.35 6.95 5.33
N TRP A 47 1.00 6.43 4.28
CA TRP A 47 0.56 6.65 2.91
C TRP A 47 -0.85 6.12 2.65
N ILE A 48 -1.18 4.92 3.16
CA ILE A 48 -2.52 4.33 3.05
C ILE A 48 -3.55 5.23 3.72
N ALA A 49 -3.27 5.73 4.92
CA ALA A 49 -4.19 6.61 5.65
C ALA A 49 -4.43 7.95 4.93
N GLU A 50 -3.41 8.49 4.27
CA GLU A 50 -3.50 9.76 3.53
C GLU A 50 -4.17 9.61 2.15
N HIS A 51 -3.91 8.50 1.43
CA HIS A 51 -4.28 8.36 0.02
C HIS A 51 -5.47 7.44 -0.22
N ARG A 52 -5.80 6.56 0.73
CA ARG A 52 -7.00 5.74 0.63
C ARG A 52 -8.14 6.55 1.28
N PRO A 53 -9.14 7.02 0.51
CA PRO A 53 -10.33 7.57 1.15
C PRO A 53 -10.88 6.50 2.12
N PRO A 54 -11.35 6.89 3.32
CA PRO A 54 -11.99 5.95 4.21
C PRO A 54 -13.08 5.25 3.41
N ARG A 55 -12.94 3.92 3.24
CA ARG A 55 -14.01 3.14 2.62
C ARG A 55 -15.22 3.37 3.54
N PRO A 56 -16.38 3.84 3.06
CA PRO A 56 -17.57 3.77 3.87
C PRO A 56 -17.69 2.32 4.31
N THR A 57 -17.66 2.10 5.61
CA THR A 57 -17.87 0.79 6.19
C THR A 57 -19.27 0.36 5.76
N ASP A 58 -19.38 -0.54 4.77
CA ASP A 58 -20.56 -1.39 4.63
C ASP A 58 -20.74 -2.06 6.00
N GLY A 59 -21.62 -1.51 6.82
CA GLY A 59 -21.64 -1.70 8.27
C GLY A 59 -22.39 -0.62 9.04
N ASP A 60 -22.69 0.53 8.44
CA ASP A 60 -23.78 1.42 8.89
C ASP A 60 -25.12 1.03 8.23
N GLU A 61 -25.47 -0.27 8.29
CA GLU A 61 -26.87 -0.69 8.25
C GLU A 61 -27.36 -0.75 9.69
N ALA A 62 -27.57 0.43 10.27
CA ALA A 62 -28.46 0.61 11.40
C ALA A 62 -29.67 1.40 10.88
N GLU A 63 -30.65 0.70 10.31
CA GLU A 63 -32.09 0.93 10.52
C GLU A 63 -32.92 -0.23 9.91
#